data_AF-T0Y1L8-F1
#
_entry.id   AF-T0Y1L8-F1
#
_cell.length_a   1.000
_cell.length_b   1.000
_cell.length_c   1.000
_cell.angle_alpha   90.00
_cell.angle_beta   90.00
_cell.angle_gamma   90.00
#
_symmetry.space_group_name_H-M   'P 1'
#
loop_
_entity.id
_entity.type
_entity.pdbx_description
1 polymer ?
#
loop_
_entity_poly.entity_id
_entity_poly.type
_entity_poly.pdbx_seq_one_letter_code
_entity_poly.pdbx_strand_id
1 'polypeptide(L)'
;FKPAHPGTRIDQSSQREVAVKGLSAMLGMALVNLEGAGMLGVPGTAECVFGALRAAGVSVSMISQGSSEHSICCVIRDADAARAQHALTQAFATEIAAGSIQGVALTRDIGVLAAVGDGMIGRPGVAARLLSGIARAQVSVRAIAQGASERSISVAIGADETTRALRAAHAAFLLSEQTLSIGIIGPGQIGAALLEQLRAAQPRLRRAHRIDLRVRAIADSRQQWLDAGTELPADWRLRVHEGAATDLAAFAAHVHPGHLPHAVIIDCSA
;
A
#
# COMPACT_ATOMS: atom_id res chain seq x y z
N PHE A 1 5.12 -24.62 -11.61
CA PHE A 1 4.22 -24.33 -12.75
C PHE A 1 2.90 -25.08 -12.54
N LYS A 2 1.74 -24.40 -12.66
CA LYS A 2 0.39 -24.99 -12.45
C LYS A 2 -0.43 -24.91 -13.76
N PRO A 3 -0.20 -25.81 -14.73
CA PRO A 3 -0.83 -25.73 -16.06
C PRO A 3 -2.36 -25.89 -16.05
N ALA A 4 -2.92 -26.53 -15.01
CA ALA A 4 -4.37 -26.66 -14.83
C ALA A 4 -5.04 -25.41 -14.25
N HIS A 5 -4.28 -24.39 -13.83
CA HIS A 5 -4.85 -23.16 -13.30
C HIS A 5 -5.45 -22.32 -14.44
N PRO A 6 -6.70 -21.82 -14.33
CA PRO A 6 -7.38 -21.12 -15.42
C PRO A 6 -6.67 -19.83 -15.86
N GLY A 7 -5.82 -19.26 -14.99
CA GLY A 7 -5.03 -18.07 -15.30
C GLY A 7 -5.89 -16.81 -15.36
N THR A 8 -5.44 -15.82 -16.14
CA THR A 8 -6.13 -14.55 -16.35
C THR A 8 -6.49 -14.41 -17.82
N ARG A 9 -7.78 -14.23 -18.14
CA ARG A 9 -8.25 -13.90 -19.49
C ARG A 9 -8.41 -12.39 -19.61
N ILE A 10 -7.85 -11.80 -20.67
CA ILE A 10 -8.01 -10.39 -21.01
C ILE A 10 -9.02 -10.31 -22.16
N ASP A 11 -10.17 -9.68 -21.92
CA ASP A 11 -11.21 -9.46 -22.92
C ASP A 11 -11.80 -8.04 -22.79
N GLN A 12 -12.79 -7.70 -23.63
CA GLN A 12 -13.40 -6.36 -23.65
C GLN A 12 -14.46 -6.16 -22.55
N SER A 13 -14.81 -7.21 -21.79
CA SER A 13 -15.85 -7.13 -20.77
C SER A 13 -15.32 -6.48 -19.48
N SER A 14 -16.03 -5.48 -18.97
CA SER A 14 -15.68 -4.77 -17.73
C SER A 14 -16.69 -5.08 -16.64
N GLN A 15 -16.31 -5.90 -15.65
CA GLN A 15 -17.02 -5.99 -14.38
C GLN A 15 -16.67 -4.77 -13.51
N ARG A 16 -17.69 -4.07 -12.97
CA ARG A 16 -17.53 -2.81 -12.21
C ARG A 16 -17.88 -2.91 -10.72
N GLU A 17 -18.17 -4.11 -10.22
CA GLU A 17 -18.55 -4.33 -8.82
C GLU A 17 -17.44 -3.93 -7.84
N VAL A 18 -16.20 -4.32 -8.17
CA VAL A 18 -15.01 -3.98 -7.40
C VAL A 18 -14.45 -2.66 -7.90
N ALA A 19 -14.23 -1.71 -6.98
CA ALA A 19 -13.66 -0.40 -7.32
C ALA A 19 -12.26 -0.55 -7.93
N VAL A 20 -11.31 -1.10 -7.16
CA VAL A 20 -9.92 -1.32 -7.58
C VAL A 20 -9.72 -2.81 -7.85
N LYS A 21 -9.35 -3.17 -9.08
CA LYS A 21 -9.09 -4.56 -9.50
C LYS A 21 -7.64 -4.98 -9.27
N GLY A 22 -6.71 -4.03 -9.31
CA GLY A 22 -5.29 -4.30 -9.20
C GLY A 22 -4.55 -3.17 -8.50
N LEU A 23 -3.50 -3.56 -7.78
CA LEU A 23 -2.49 -2.66 -7.25
C LEU A 23 -1.15 -3.09 -7.84
N SER A 24 -0.36 -2.13 -8.30
CA SER A 24 1.00 -2.36 -8.78
C SER A 24 1.96 -1.39 -8.12
N ALA A 25 3.23 -1.76 -8.11
CA ALA A 25 4.31 -0.91 -7.65
C ALA A 25 5.47 -0.98 -8.65
N MET A 26 6.09 0.18 -8.91
CA MET A 26 7.31 0.31 -9.70
C MET A 26 8.40 0.92 -8.81
N LEU A 27 9.59 0.33 -8.84
CA LEU A 27 10.77 0.80 -8.11
C LEU A 27 11.81 1.36 -9.10
N GLY A 28 12.87 1.97 -8.58
CA GLY A 28 13.94 2.52 -9.42
C GLY A 28 13.50 3.77 -10.18
N MET A 29 12.66 4.59 -9.55
CA MET A 29 12.17 5.84 -10.11
C MET A 29 12.82 7.03 -9.40
N ALA A 30 12.77 8.19 -10.04
CA ALA A 30 13.14 9.48 -9.48
C ALA A 30 12.09 10.52 -9.86
N LEU A 31 12.00 11.56 -9.04
CA LEU A 31 11.11 12.70 -9.22
C LEU A 31 11.95 13.92 -9.59
N VAL A 32 11.67 14.51 -10.74
CA VAL A 32 12.25 15.79 -11.16
C VAL A 32 11.17 16.86 -11.13
N ASN A 33 11.44 17.96 -10.42
CA ASN A 33 10.51 19.05 -10.22
C ASN A 33 11.10 20.35 -10.75
N LEU A 34 10.33 21.05 -11.57
CA LEU A 34 10.59 22.42 -11.98
C LEU A 34 9.58 23.31 -11.26
N GLU A 35 10.04 24.36 -10.59
CA GLU A 35 9.19 25.29 -9.85
C GLU A 35 9.63 26.74 -10.05
N GLY A 36 8.64 27.64 -10.08
CA GLY A 36 8.90 29.07 -10.17
C GLY A 36 7.70 29.92 -10.53
N ALA A 37 7.58 31.09 -9.90
CA ALA A 37 6.52 32.05 -10.19
C ALA A 37 6.54 32.55 -11.65
N GLY A 38 7.69 32.48 -12.33
CA GLY A 38 7.84 32.77 -13.76
C GLY A 38 7.06 31.84 -14.69
N MET A 39 6.55 30.72 -14.19
CA MET A 39 5.74 29.78 -14.96
C MET A 39 4.25 30.17 -15.01
N LEU A 40 3.83 31.18 -14.24
CA LEU A 40 2.46 31.69 -14.20
C LEU A 40 1.99 32.24 -15.54
N GLY A 41 1.00 31.59 -16.14
CA GLY A 41 0.33 32.13 -17.32
C GLY A 41 1.23 32.28 -18.55
N VAL A 42 2.42 31.68 -18.55
CA VAL A 42 3.34 31.65 -19.68
C VAL A 42 3.04 30.41 -20.53
N PRO A 43 2.45 30.58 -21.73
CA PRO A 43 2.28 29.47 -22.65
C PRO A 43 3.65 28.92 -23.05
N GLY A 44 3.76 27.60 -23.24
CA GLY A 44 4.98 26.96 -23.74
C GLY A 44 5.93 26.42 -22.67
N THR A 45 5.74 26.71 -21.38
CA THR A 45 6.59 26.14 -20.32
C THR A 45 6.52 24.61 -20.29
N ALA A 46 5.31 24.05 -20.32
CA ALA A 46 5.13 22.59 -20.37
C ALA A 46 5.70 21.99 -21.67
N GLU A 47 5.55 22.69 -22.81
CA GLU A 47 6.14 22.29 -24.09
C GLU A 47 7.67 22.22 -23.98
N CYS A 48 8.30 23.24 -23.39
CA CYS A 48 9.74 23.28 -23.18
C CYS A 48 10.22 22.14 -22.25
N VAL A 49 9.52 21.90 -21.13
CA VAL A 49 9.82 20.77 -20.22
C VAL A 49 9.82 19.44 -20.96
N PHE A 50 8.72 19.11 -21.63
CA PHE A 50 8.60 17.81 -22.31
C PHE A 50 9.47 17.73 -23.56
N GLY A 51 9.71 18.84 -24.24
CA GLY A 51 10.64 18.96 -25.37
C GLY A 51 12.08 18.67 -24.96
N ALA A 52 12.55 19.26 -23.86
CA ALA A 52 13.87 19.03 -23.30
C ALA A 52 14.07 17.57 -22.86
N LEU A 53 13.09 17.01 -22.15
CA LEU A 53 13.14 15.60 -21.74
C LEU A 53 13.14 14.64 -22.94
N ARG A 54 12.32 14.92 -23.96
CA ARG A 54 12.32 14.15 -25.21
C ARG A 54 13.67 14.22 -25.93
N ALA A 55 14.25 15.41 -26.08
CA ALA A 55 15.54 15.60 -26.74
C ALA A 55 16.67 14.84 -26.02
N ALA A 56 16.57 14.74 -24.70
CA ALA A 56 17.48 13.97 -23.86
C ALA A 56 17.16 12.46 -23.81
N GLY A 57 16.14 11.97 -24.53
CA GLY A 57 15.76 10.56 -24.52
C GLY A 57 15.27 10.07 -23.15
N VAL A 58 14.56 10.92 -22.40
CA VAL A 58 14.00 10.60 -21.09
C VAL A 58 12.51 10.32 -21.23
N SER A 59 12.08 9.13 -20.78
CA SER A 59 10.67 8.77 -20.74
C SER A 59 10.04 9.17 -19.41
N VAL A 60 8.88 9.82 -19.46
CA VAL A 60 8.10 10.23 -18.29
C VAL A 60 7.03 9.18 -18.01
N SER A 61 6.98 8.68 -16.77
CA SER A 61 6.02 7.66 -16.33
C SER A 61 4.81 8.24 -15.63
N MET A 62 4.96 9.38 -14.96
CA MET A 62 3.88 10.07 -14.25
C MET A 62 4.16 11.58 -14.24
N ILE A 63 3.11 12.38 -14.37
CA ILE A 63 3.15 13.85 -14.34
C ILE A 63 2.21 14.31 -13.22
N SER A 64 2.68 15.24 -12.40
CA SER A 64 1.88 15.95 -11.40
C SER A 64 2.19 17.45 -11.53
N GLN A 65 1.15 18.28 -11.54
CA GLN A 65 1.28 19.72 -11.76
C GLN A 65 0.56 20.45 -10.62
N GLY A 66 1.30 21.26 -9.86
CA GLY A 66 0.77 22.07 -8.77
C GLY A 66 0.44 23.47 -9.25
N SER A 67 -0.84 23.84 -9.28
CA SER A 67 -1.27 25.15 -9.79
C SER A 67 -0.84 26.31 -8.89
N SER A 68 -0.86 26.14 -7.57
CA SER A 68 -0.52 27.18 -6.58
C SER A 68 0.98 27.42 -6.42
N GLU A 69 1.79 26.39 -6.65
CA GLU A 69 3.26 26.43 -6.52
C GLU A 69 3.95 26.68 -7.87
N HIS A 70 3.18 26.68 -8.95
CA HIS A 70 3.68 26.78 -10.33
C HIS A 70 4.75 25.73 -10.62
N SER A 71 4.42 24.49 -10.30
CA SER A 71 5.34 23.37 -10.40
C SER A 71 4.91 22.37 -11.46
N ILE A 72 5.89 21.80 -12.15
CA ILE A 72 5.75 20.60 -12.99
C ILE A 72 6.68 19.54 -12.43
N CYS A 73 6.06 18.48 -11.92
CA CYS A 73 6.71 17.32 -11.35
C CYS A 73 6.56 16.12 -12.30
N CYS A 74 7.69 15.52 -12.66
CA CYS A 74 7.75 14.36 -13.53
C CYS A 74 8.43 13.22 -12.80
N VAL A 75 7.83 12.03 -12.86
CA VAL A 75 8.45 10.79 -12.41
C VAL A 75 9.08 10.10 -13.61
N ILE A 76 10.37 9.80 -13.49
CA ILE A 76 11.23 9.22 -14.53
C ILE A 76 12.00 8.04 -13.94
N ARG A 77 12.63 7.21 -14.79
CA ARG A 77 13.53 6.17 -14.29
C ARG A 77 14.74 6.81 -13.60
N ASP A 78 15.18 6.24 -12.48
CA ASP A 78 16.31 6.77 -11.72
C ASP A 78 17.62 6.78 -12.54
N ALA A 79 17.78 5.80 -13.44
CA ALA A 79 18.88 5.75 -14.40
C ALA A 79 18.95 6.98 -15.34
N ASP A 80 17.82 7.66 -15.56
CA ASP A 80 17.73 8.83 -16.43
C ASP A 80 17.77 10.15 -15.64
N ALA A 81 17.83 10.10 -14.30
CA ALA A 81 17.64 11.23 -13.38
C ALA A 81 18.62 12.39 -13.63
N ALA A 82 19.92 12.11 -13.66
CA ALA A 82 20.94 13.13 -13.88
C ALA A 82 20.83 13.76 -15.27
N ARG A 83 20.51 12.96 -16.29
CA ARG A 83 20.34 13.42 -17.67
C ARG A 83 19.13 14.34 -17.80
N ALA A 84 18.02 13.99 -17.15
CA ALA A 84 16.81 14.80 -17.11
C ALA A 84 17.03 16.14 -16.40
N GLN A 85 17.67 16.12 -15.22
CA GLN A 85 17.98 17.34 -14.48
C GLN A 85 18.86 18.27 -15.32
N HIS A 86 19.93 17.75 -15.91
CA HIS A 86 20.83 18.55 -16.75
C HIS A 86 20.08 19.17 -17.95
N ALA A 87 19.27 18.38 -18.66
CA ALA A 87 18.51 18.86 -19.82
C ALA A 87 17.54 19.99 -19.44
N LEU A 88 16.83 19.85 -18.31
CA LEU A 88 15.91 20.89 -17.83
C LEU A 88 16.66 22.13 -17.34
N THR A 89 17.76 21.97 -16.61
CA THR A 89 18.57 23.11 -16.16
C THR A 89 19.14 23.90 -17.34
N GLN A 90 19.55 23.23 -18.43
CA GLN A 90 20.01 23.91 -19.64
C GLN A 90 18.85 24.60 -20.38
N ALA A 91 17.70 23.94 -20.51
CA ALA A 91 16.55 24.49 -21.21
C ALA A 91 15.98 25.76 -20.54
N PHE A 92 16.10 25.85 -19.21
CA PHE A 92 15.60 26.97 -18.41
C PHE A 92 16.71 27.84 -17.80
N ALA A 93 17.93 27.79 -18.33
CA ALA A 93 19.08 28.48 -17.74
C ALA A 93 18.88 30.00 -17.64
N THR A 94 18.22 30.60 -18.62
CA THR A 94 17.92 32.05 -18.66
C THR A 94 16.92 32.43 -17.58
N GLU A 95 15.85 31.66 -17.44
CA GLU A 95 14.78 31.85 -16.46
C GLU A 95 15.29 31.63 -15.03
N ILE A 96 16.17 30.64 -14.85
CA ILE A 96 16.84 30.40 -13.57
C ILE A 96 17.77 31.56 -13.21
N ALA A 97 18.58 32.05 -14.16
CA ALA A 97 19.46 33.19 -13.93
C ALA A 97 18.68 34.49 -13.66
N ALA A 98 17.52 34.66 -14.28
CA ALA A 98 16.61 35.78 -14.04
C ALA A 98 15.80 35.65 -12.73
N GLY A 99 15.90 34.51 -12.03
CA GLY A 99 15.17 34.23 -10.79
C GLY A 99 13.66 33.99 -10.98
N SER A 100 13.20 33.83 -12.22
CA SER A 100 11.79 33.53 -12.50
C SER A 100 11.48 32.04 -12.30
N ILE A 101 12.49 31.18 -12.44
CA ILE A 101 12.46 29.76 -12.04
C ILE A 101 13.46 29.56 -10.90
N GLN A 102 13.05 28.89 -9.83
CA GLN A 102 13.90 28.68 -8.64
C GLN A 102 14.97 27.63 -8.91
N GLY A 103 14.67 26.64 -9.74
CA GLY A 103 15.61 25.62 -10.19
C GLY A 103 14.93 24.32 -10.60
N VAL A 104 15.76 23.29 -10.77
CA VAL A 104 15.33 21.92 -11.07
C VAL A 104 15.72 21.02 -9.90
N ALA A 105 14.75 20.66 -9.08
CA ALA A 105 14.95 19.76 -7.95
C ALA A 105 14.87 18.30 -8.41
N LEU A 106 15.78 17.47 -7.88
CA LEU A 106 15.82 16.03 -8.15
C LEU A 106 15.72 15.25 -6.84
N THR A 107 14.73 14.37 -6.74
CA THR A 107 14.59 13.40 -5.64
C THR A 107 14.72 11.99 -6.19
N ARG A 108 15.75 11.28 -5.77
CA ARG A 108 16.00 9.87 -6.13
C ARG A 108 15.26 8.93 -5.17
N ASP A 109 15.41 7.63 -5.39
CA ASP A 109 14.86 6.59 -4.51
C ASP A 109 13.33 6.70 -4.34
N ILE A 110 12.63 6.85 -5.46
CA ILE A 110 11.18 6.91 -5.51
C ILE A 110 10.60 5.57 -5.97
N GLY A 111 9.52 5.16 -5.31
CA GLY A 111 8.59 4.14 -5.80
C GLY A 111 7.29 4.77 -6.26
N VAL A 112 6.64 4.15 -7.25
CA VAL A 112 5.31 4.54 -7.73
C VAL A 112 4.34 3.41 -7.46
N LEU A 113 3.32 3.68 -6.65
CA LEU A 113 2.20 2.77 -6.43
C LEU A 113 1.02 3.21 -7.30
N ALA A 114 0.38 2.28 -8.00
CA ALA A 114 -0.81 2.55 -8.80
C ALA A 114 -1.97 1.64 -8.41
N ALA A 115 -3.15 2.23 -8.25
CA ALA A 115 -4.41 1.52 -8.09
C ALA A 115 -5.20 1.63 -9.39
N VAL A 116 -5.61 0.48 -9.95
CA VAL A 116 -6.30 0.41 -11.25
C VAL A 116 -7.63 -0.34 -11.18
N GLY A 117 -8.65 0.16 -11.88
CA GLY A 117 -9.93 -0.51 -12.01
C GLY A 117 -11.02 0.32 -12.68
N ASP A 118 -11.85 -0.31 -13.53
CA ASP A 118 -13.00 0.37 -14.15
C ASP A 118 -14.12 0.74 -13.17
N GLY A 119 -14.16 0.07 -12.00
CA GLY A 119 -15.11 0.39 -10.94
C GLY A 119 -14.77 1.66 -10.16
N MET A 120 -13.65 2.31 -10.49
CA MET A 120 -13.25 3.62 -9.94
C MET A 120 -14.00 4.78 -10.62
N ILE A 121 -14.41 4.61 -11.88
CA ILE A 121 -14.99 5.68 -12.71
C ILE A 121 -16.29 6.20 -12.06
N GLY A 122 -16.31 7.50 -11.77
CA GLY A 122 -17.44 8.20 -11.18
C GLY A 122 -17.77 7.76 -9.76
N ARG A 123 -16.87 7.03 -9.07
CA ARG A 123 -17.10 6.48 -7.73
C ARG A 123 -16.40 7.33 -6.67
N PRO A 124 -17.14 8.12 -5.87
CA PRO A 124 -16.55 8.94 -4.83
C PRO A 124 -15.84 8.09 -3.75
N GLY A 125 -14.80 8.67 -3.15
CA GLY A 125 -14.10 8.08 -2.00
C GLY A 125 -13.03 7.04 -2.32
N VAL A 126 -12.85 6.63 -3.57
CA VAL A 126 -11.77 5.70 -3.96
C VAL A 126 -10.40 6.32 -3.66
N ALA A 127 -10.11 7.53 -4.15
CA ALA A 127 -8.85 8.21 -3.86
C ALA A 127 -8.62 8.41 -2.35
N ALA A 128 -9.67 8.84 -1.63
CA ALA A 128 -9.62 9.02 -0.17
C ALA A 128 -9.27 7.71 0.55
N ARG A 129 -9.86 6.58 0.14
CA ARG A 129 -9.58 5.25 0.71
C ARG A 129 -8.14 4.82 0.45
N LEU A 130 -7.60 5.08 -0.74
CA LEU A 130 -6.20 4.78 -1.07
C LEU A 130 -5.26 5.57 -0.16
N LEU A 131 -5.40 6.89 -0.15
CA LEU A 131 -4.52 7.79 0.60
C LEU A 131 -4.66 7.57 2.10
N SER A 132 -5.87 7.29 2.61
CA SER A 132 -6.06 6.96 4.02
C SER A 132 -5.37 5.65 4.40
N GLY A 133 -5.39 4.64 3.52
CA GLY A 133 -4.67 3.38 3.73
C GLY A 133 -3.17 3.61 3.84
N ILE A 134 -2.59 4.37 2.90
CA ILE A 134 -1.17 4.74 2.89
C ILE A 134 -0.81 5.56 4.14
N ALA A 135 -1.64 6.52 4.52
CA ALA A 135 -1.43 7.37 5.70
C ALA A 135 -1.43 6.57 7.01
N ARG A 136 -2.29 5.56 7.17
CA ARG A 136 -2.28 4.66 8.35
C ARG A 136 -0.99 3.86 8.49
N ALA A 137 -0.30 3.63 7.39
CA ALA A 137 1.02 3.01 7.36
C ALA A 137 2.17 4.02 7.55
N GLN A 138 1.85 5.27 7.89
CA GLN A 138 2.78 6.38 8.09
C GLN A 138 3.72 6.60 6.91
N VAL A 139 3.22 6.42 5.69
CA VAL A 139 3.99 6.67 4.47
C VAL A 139 3.67 8.05 3.93
N SER A 140 4.71 8.83 3.63
CA SER A 140 4.58 10.16 3.07
C SER A 140 4.39 10.10 1.55
N VAL A 141 3.32 10.72 1.05
CA VAL A 141 3.06 10.85 -0.38
C VAL A 141 3.79 12.08 -0.92
N ARG A 142 4.59 11.88 -1.97
CA ARG A 142 5.38 12.95 -2.61
C ARG A 142 4.68 13.57 -3.82
N ALA A 143 3.95 12.77 -4.59
CA ALA A 143 3.17 13.25 -5.72
C ALA A 143 1.98 12.34 -5.99
N ILE A 144 0.91 12.90 -6.55
CA ILE A 144 -0.30 12.18 -6.93
C ILE A 144 -0.64 12.50 -8.39
N ALA A 145 -1.06 11.50 -9.14
CA ALA A 145 -1.60 11.67 -10.48
C ALA A 145 -2.87 10.84 -10.65
N GLN A 146 -3.91 11.50 -11.13
CA GLN A 146 -5.16 10.89 -11.58
C GLN A 146 -5.58 11.57 -12.88
N GLY A 147 -5.87 10.78 -13.91
CA GLY A 147 -6.40 11.30 -15.18
C GLY A 147 -7.93 11.38 -15.20
N ALA A 148 -8.47 12.10 -16.18
CA ALA A 148 -9.91 12.22 -16.42
C ALA A 148 -10.63 10.90 -16.74
N SER A 149 -9.87 9.85 -17.10
CA SER A 149 -10.45 8.51 -17.26
C SER A 149 -10.82 7.85 -15.94
N GLU A 150 -10.28 8.32 -14.81
CA GLU A 150 -10.51 7.82 -13.45
C GLU A 150 -10.20 6.32 -13.24
N ARG A 151 -9.57 5.66 -14.22
CA ARG A 151 -9.24 4.23 -14.16
C ARG A 151 -8.01 3.92 -13.33
N SER A 152 -7.21 4.93 -13.03
CA SER A 152 -5.94 4.79 -12.33
C SER A 152 -5.68 5.98 -11.43
N ILE A 153 -5.19 5.70 -10.22
CA ILE A 153 -4.57 6.68 -9.33
C ILE A 153 -3.16 6.21 -9.05
N SER A 154 -2.18 7.05 -9.35
CA SER A 154 -0.76 6.79 -9.12
C SER A 154 -0.23 7.71 -8.03
N VAL A 155 0.61 7.16 -7.16
CA VAL A 155 1.15 7.83 -5.98
C VAL A 155 2.66 7.58 -5.93
N ALA A 156 3.45 8.65 -5.91
CA ALA A 156 4.89 8.57 -5.71
C ALA A 156 5.22 8.66 -4.21
N ILE A 157 6.08 7.77 -3.74
CA ILE A 157 6.47 7.56 -2.33
C ILE A 157 7.96 7.21 -2.25
N GLY A 158 8.54 7.18 -1.05
CA GLY A 158 9.90 6.64 -0.86
C GLY A 158 10.01 5.18 -1.30
N ALA A 159 11.11 4.82 -1.96
CA ALA A 159 11.34 3.45 -2.46
C ALA A 159 11.36 2.42 -1.32
N ASP A 160 11.97 2.77 -0.19
CA ASP A 160 12.03 1.98 1.03
C ASP A 160 10.64 1.74 1.66
N GLU A 161 9.71 2.69 1.47
CA GLU A 161 8.35 2.61 2.00
C GLU A 161 7.38 1.84 1.09
N THR A 162 7.80 1.50 -0.13
CA THR A 162 6.89 1.02 -1.20
C THR A 162 6.19 -0.28 -0.84
N THR A 163 6.90 -1.24 -0.24
CA THR A 163 6.28 -2.51 0.19
C THR A 163 5.24 -2.28 1.29
N ARG A 164 5.53 -1.39 2.24
CA ARG A 164 4.61 -1.06 3.34
C ARG A 164 3.35 -0.37 2.80
N ALA A 165 3.52 0.61 1.91
CA ALA A 165 2.42 1.30 1.24
C ALA A 165 1.56 0.36 0.40
N LEU A 166 2.16 -0.56 -0.36
CA LEU A 166 1.45 -1.54 -1.17
C LEU A 166 0.56 -2.44 -0.32
N ARG A 167 1.10 -2.96 0.79
CA ARG A 167 0.33 -3.79 1.73
C ARG A 167 -0.82 -3.00 2.35
N ALA A 168 -0.58 -1.75 2.72
CA ALA A 168 -1.62 -0.90 3.31
C ALA A 168 -2.72 -0.54 2.31
N ALA A 169 -2.37 -0.21 1.06
CA ALA A 169 -3.32 0.01 -0.03
C ALA A 169 -4.13 -1.26 -0.35
N HIS A 170 -3.46 -2.42 -0.35
CA HIS A 170 -4.12 -3.71 -0.55
C HIS A 170 -5.14 -3.99 0.56
N ALA A 171 -4.73 -3.87 1.83
CA ALA A 171 -5.64 -4.00 2.96
C ALA A 171 -6.79 -2.98 2.89
N ALA A 172 -6.51 -1.76 2.42
CA ALA A 172 -7.50 -0.71 2.28
C ALA A 172 -8.58 -1.11 1.26
N PHE A 173 -8.26 -1.62 0.07
CA PHE A 173 -9.25 -1.90 -0.99
C PHE A 173 -9.79 -3.31 -1.04
N LEU A 174 -8.91 -4.30 -0.88
CA LEU A 174 -9.15 -5.66 -1.35
C LEU A 174 -9.80 -6.57 -0.32
N LEU A 175 -10.18 -6.06 0.87
CA LEU A 175 -10.95 -6.85 1.84
C LEU A 175 -10.40 -8.27 1.95
N SER A 176 -9.09 -8.41 2.17
CA SER A 176 -8.74 -9.43 3.15
C SER A 176 -9.56 -9.03 4.36
N GLU A 177 -10.49 -9.89 4.79
CA GLU A 177 -11.20 -9.70 6.05
C GLU A 177 -10.18 -9.15 7.05
N GLN A 178 -10.49 -8.05 7.76
CA GLN A 178 -9.55 -7.43 8.70
C GLN A 178 -9.11 -8.52 9.67
N THR A 179 -7.94 -9.10 9.40
CA THR A 179 -7.55 -10.34 10.01
C THR A 179 -6.91 -9.96 11.31
N LEU A 180 -7.61 -10.22 12.41
CA LEU A 180 -7.08 -10.04 13.75
C LEU A 180 -6.44 -11.35 14.16
N SER A 181 -5.10 -11.35 14.24
CA SER A 181 -4.34 -12.45 14.80
C SER A 181 -4.42 -12.40 16.32
N ILE A 182 -4.96 -13.44 16.96
CA ILE A 182 -5.22 -13.49 18.39
C ILE A 182 -4.35 -14.57 19.02
N GLY A 183 -3.58 -14.17 20.04
CA GLY A 183 -2.95 -15.08 21.00
C GLY A 183 -3.68 -15.05 22.34
N ILE A 184 -3.91 -16.21 22.95
CA ILE A 184 -4.49 -16.30 24.31
C ILE A 184 -3.51 -16.97 25.27
N ILE A 185 -3.26 -16.32 26.40
CA ILE A 185 -2.49 -16.87 27.51
C ILE A 185 -3.47 -17.20 28.64
N GLY A 186 -3.34 -18.38 29.24
CA GLY A 186 -4.22 -18.83 30.31
C GLY A 186 -5.58 -19.34 29.81
N PRO A 187 -5.64 -20.51 29.13
CA PRO A 187 -6.88 -21.13 28.66
C PRO A 187 -7.74 -21.76 29.78
N GLY A 188 -7.63 -21.27 31.01
CA GLY A 188 -8.46 -21.67 32.15
C GLY A 188 -9.93 -21.30 31.95
N GLN A 189 -10.71 -21.20 33.03
CA GLN A 189 -12.16 -20.94 32.92
C GLN A 189 -12.50 -19.67 32.12
N ILE A 190 -11.77 -18.58 32.36
CA ILE A 190 -11.98 -17.30 31.67
C ILE A 190 -11.53 -17.39 30.21
N GLY A 191 -10.30 -17.86 29.95
CA GLY A 191 -9.77 -18.01 28.59
C GLY A 191 -10.61 -18.94 27.72
N ALA A 192 -11.11 -20.04 28.30
CA ALA A 192 -12.02 -20.97 27.64
C ALA A 192 -13.36 -20.31 27.26
N ALA A 193 -13.97 -19.54 28.16
CA ALA A 193 -15.21 -18.83 27.88
C ALA A 193 -15.02 -17.81 26.74
N LEU A 194 -13.90 -17.08 26.74
CA LEU A 194 -13.54 -16.15 25.67
C LEU A 194 -13.33 -16.88 24.33
N LEU A 195 -12.62 -18.00 24.31
CA LEU A 195 -12.41 -18.82 23.11
C LEU A 195 -13.73 -19.27 22.47
N GLU A 196 -14.70 -19.71 23.29
CA GLU A 196 -16.03 -20.07 22.79
C GLU A 196 -16.80 -18.86 22.25
N GLN A 197 -16.70 -17.69 22.91
CA GLN A 197 -17.30 -16.45 22.42
C GLN A 197 -16.69 -16.02 21.08
N LEU A 198 -15.37 -16.09 20.94
CA LEU A 198 -14.66 -15.78 19.69
C LEU A 198 -15.11 -16.72 18.56
N ARG A 199 -15.17 -18.03 18.83
CA ARG A 199 -15.62 -19.06 17.88
C ARG A 199 -17.07 -18.81 17.44
N ALA A 200 -17.97 -18.51 18.37
CA ALA A 200 -19.38 -18.23 18.06
C ALA A 200 -19.57 -16.90 17.30
N ALA A 201 -18.74 -15.89 17.58
CA ALA A 201 -18.81 -14.59 16.93
C ALA A 201 -18.19 -14.58 15.52
N GLN A 202 -17.21 -15.46 15.24
CA GLN A 202 -16.43 -15.48 14.01
C GLN A 202 -17.29 -15.45 12.72
N PRO A 203 -18.33 -16.29 12.53
CA PRO A 203 -19.13 -16.26 11.31
C PRO A 203 -19.91 -14.96 11.13
N ARG A 204 -20.41 -14.38 12.23
CA ARG A 204 -21.18 -13.13 12.23
C ARG A 204 -20.29 -11.95 11.89
N LEU A 205 -19.12 -11.86 12.52
CA LEU A 205 -18.16 -10.78 12.30
C LEU A 205 -17.58 -10.81 10.88
N ARG A 206 -17.30 -12.00 10.36
CA ARG A 206 -16.87 -12.20 8.96
C ARG A 206 -17.92 -11.70 7.97
N ARG A 207 -19.18 -12.13 8.12
CA ARG A 207 -20.28 -11.75 7.21
C ARG A 207 -20.69 -10.28 7.32
N ALA A 208 -20.93 -9.79 8.54
CA ALA A 208 -21.54 -8.47 8.75
C ALA A 208 -20.51 -7.33 8.77
N HIS A 209 -19.28 -7.62 9.21
CA HIS A 209 -18.27 -6.59 9.47
C HIS A 209 -16.95 -6.80 8.72
N ARG A 210 -16.82 -7.90 7.95
CA ARG A 210 -15.58 -8.24 7.21
C ARG A 210 -14.36 -8.28 8.14
N ILE A 211 -14.55 -8.78 9.35
CA ILE A 211 -13.49 -9.01 10.35
C ILE A 211 -13.27 -10.52 10.46
N ASP A 212 -12.03 -10.95 10.28
CA ASP A 212 -11.64 -12.36 10.41
C ASP A 212 -10.80 -12.54 11.66
N LEU A 213 -11.43 -13.11 12.69
CA LEU A 213 -10.75 -13.43 13.94
C LEU A 213 -10.01 -14.74 13.76
N ARG A 214 -8.69 -14.76 13.89
CA ARG A 214 -7.88 -15.98 13.84
C ARG A 214 -7.19 -16.20 15.17
N VAL A 215 -7.63 -17.20 15.92
CA VAL A 215 -6.89 -17.67 17.09
C VAL A 215 -5.70 -18.47 16.58
N ARG A 216 -4.51 -17.90 16.69
CA ARG A 216 -3.28 -18.46 16.12
C ARG A 216 -2.35 -19.06 17.16
N ALA A 217 -2.55 -18.69 18.43
CA ALA A 217 -1.78 -19.26 19.51
C ALA A 217 -2.62 -19.33 20.80
N ILE A 218 -2.46 -20.44 21.54
CA ILE A 218 -3.01 -20.60 22.89
C ILE A 218 -1.89 -21.18 23.77
N ALA A 219 -1.61 -20.56 24.92
CA ALA A 219 -0.55 -21.02 25.82
C ALA A 219 -1.01 -21.05 27.28
N ASP A 220 -0.60 -22.09 28.01
CA ASP A 220 -0.63 -22.14 29.47
C ASP A 220 0.80 -22.09 30.05
N SER A 221 0.95 -22.35 31.35
CA SER A 221 2.25 -22.31 32.04
C SER A 221 3.22 -23.42 31.65
N ARG A 222 2.77 -24.46 30.94
CA ARG A 222 3.55 -25.65 30.57
C ARG A 222 3.60 -25.87 29.07
N GLN A 223 2.51 -25.64 28.36
CA GLN A 223 2.31 -26.02 26.97
C GLN A 223 1.69 -24.90 26.13
N GLN A 224 2.00 -24.93 24.83
CA GLN A 224 1.43 -24.02 23.84
C GLN A 224 1.02 -24.75 22.56
N TRP A 225 -0.05 -24.24 21.96
CA TRP A 225 -0.50 -24.60 20.63
C TRP A 225 -0.34 -23.40 19.70
N LEU A 226 0.32 -23.62 18.56
CA LEU A 226 0.54 -22.62 17.51
C LEU A 226 -0.09 -23.15 16.21
N ASP A 227 -0.92 -22.33 15.56
CA ASP A 227 -1.59 -22.72 14.33
C ASP A 227 -1.66 -21.57 13.30
N ALA A 228 -1.67 -21.95 12.03
CA ALA A 228 -1.81 -21.04 10.90
C ALA A 228 -3.19 -21.17 10.21
N GLY A 229 -4.08 -21.99 10.76
CA GLY A 229 -5.45 -22.17 10.30
C GLY A 229 -6.31 -20.91 10.45
N THR A 230 -7.48 -20.96 9.82
CA THR A 230 -8.46 -19.87 9.82
C THR A 230 -9.53 -20.02 10.89
N GLU A 231 -9.81 -21.25 11.32
CA GLU A 231 -10.89 -21.55 12.28
C GLU A 231 -10.31 -22.13 13.55
N LEU A 232 -10.90 -21.78 14.70
CA LEU A 232 -10.57 -22.41 15.98
C LEU A 232 -11.17 -23.82 16.02
N PRO A 233 -10.35 -24.88 16.11
CA PRO A 233 -10.85 -26.26 16.18
C PRO A 233 -11.67 -26.49 17.46
N ALA A 234 -12.71 -27.32 17.38
CA ALA A 234 -13.53 -27.65 18.56
C ALA A 234 -12.73 -28.42 19.63
N ASP A 235 -11.70 -29.14 19.21
CA ASP A 235 -10.75 -29.92 20.00
C ASP A 235 -9.53 -29.09 20.48
N TRP A 236 -9.58 -27.75 20.45
CA TRP A 236 -8.44 -26.89 20.79
C TRP A 236 -7.82 -27.21 22.16
N ARG A 237 -8.61 -27.65 23.15
CA ARG A 237 -8.11 -28.05 24.48
C ARG A 237 -7.12 -29.22 24.40
N LEU A 238 -7.44 -30.23 23.61
CA LEU A 238 -6.57 -31.39 23.40
C LEU A 238 -5.28 -30.94 22.70
N ARG A 239 -5.39 -30.07 21.70
CA ARG A 239 -4.24 -29.56 20.94
C ARG A 239 -3.26 -28.73 21.77
N VAL A 240 -3.76 -27.99 22.77
CA VAL A 240 -2.90 -27.31 23.76
C VAL A 240 -2.21 -28.35 24.64
N HIS A 241 -2.94 -29.36 25.11
CA HIS A 241 -2.39 -30.43 25.94
C HIS A 241 -1.32 -31.29 25.25
N GLU A 242 -1.45 -31.48 23.94
CA GLU A 242 -0.48 -32.18 23.09
C GLU A 242 0.56 -31.22 22.46
N GLY A 243 0.50 -29.95 22.83
CA GLY A 243 1.33 -28.88 22.29
C GLY A 243 2.79 -28.93 22.75
N ALA A 244 3.61 -28.08 22.14
CA ALA A 244 5.01 -27.92 22.52
C ALA A 244 5.12 -27.23 23.89
N ALA A 245 6.29 -27.30 24.54
CA ALA A 245 6.55 -26.54 25.76
C ALA A 245 6.38 -25.03 25.51
N THR A 246 5.87 -24.30 26.51
CA THR A 246 5.62 -22.87 26.40
C THR A 246 6.91 -22.08 26.17
N ASP A 247 6.97 -21.37 25.06
CA ASP A 247 7.98 -20.38 24.70
C ASP A 247 7.25 -19.10 24.27
N LEU A 248 7.26 -18.09 25.16
CA LEU A 248 6.54 -16.84 24.94
C LEU A 248 7.13 -16.01 23.79
N ALA A 249 8.42 -16.17 23.48
CA ALA A 249 9.04 -15.47 22.35
C ALA A 249 8.56 -16.06 21.02
N ALA A 250 8.56 -17.39 20.92
CA ALA A 250 7.99 -18.10 19.76
C ALA A 250 6.49 -17.82 19.61
N PHE A 251 5.74 -17.81 20.72
CA PHE A 251 4.32 -17.44 20.76
C PHE A 251 4.08 -16.04 20.20
N ALA A 252 4.78 -15.02 20.70
CA ALA A 252 4.60 -13.64 20.28
C ALA A 252 4.97 -13.44 18.80
N ALA A 253 6.08 -14.04 18.35
CA ALA A 253 6.48 -14.03 16.94
C ALA A 253 5.45 -14.70 16.04
N HIS A 254 4.85 -15.81 16.50
CA HIS A 254 3.82 -16.51 15.75
C HIS A 254 2.52 -15.70 15.68
N VAL A 255 2.10 -15.04 16.76
CA VAL A 255 0.90 -14.18 16.80
C VAL A 255 1.08 -12.93 15.94
N HIS A 256 2.30 -12.39 15.81
CA HIS A 256 2.58 -11.19 15.02
C HIS A 256 3.49 -11.48 13.81
N PRO A 257 3.00 -12.19 12.77
CA PRO A 257 3.80 -12.41 11.57
C PRO A 257 3.83 -11.15 10.72
N GLY A 258 4.93 -10.89 10.02
CA GLY A 258 5.09 -9.67 9.19
C GLY A 258 4.10 -9.50 8.02
N HIS A 259 3.22 -10.47 7.78
CA HIS A 259 2.17 -10.42 6.76
C HIS A 259 0.76 -10.15 7.32
N LEU A 260 0.54 -10.17 8.64
CA LEU A 260 -0.73 -9.82 9.28
C LEU A 260 -0.60 -8.47 10.00
N PRO A 261 -1.32 -7.41 9.57
CA PRO A 261 -1.13 -6.06 10.10
C PRO A 261 -1.74 -5.84 11.49
N HIS A 262 -2.66 -6.70 11.95
CA HIS A 262 -3.36 -6.55 13.22
C HIS A 262 -3.16 -7.79 14.10
N ALA A 263 -2.58 -7.60 15.29
CA ALA A 263 -2.34 -8.67 16.25
C ALA A 263 -2.70 -8.21 17.66
N VAL A 264 -3.21 -9.13 18.48
CA VAL A 264 -3.51 -8.91 19.89
C VAL A 264 -3.15 -10.16 20.70
N ILE A 265 -2.55 -9.95 21.87
CA ILE A 265 -2.36 -10.98 22.88
C ILE A 265 -3.28 -10.65 24.04
N ILE A 266 -4.08 -11.63 24.45
CA ILE A 266 -5.03 -11.51 25.55
C ILE A 266 -4.55 -12.43 26.66
N ASP A 267 -4.21 -11.84 27.80
CA ASP A 267 -3.86 -12.59 29.00
C ASP A 267 -5.10 -12.82 29.86
N CYS A 268 -5.43 -14.09 30.06
CA CYS A 268 -6.50 -14.57 30.91
C CYS A 268 -5.96 -15.39 32.09
N SER A 269 -4.66 -15.29 32.38
CA SER A 269 -4.08 -15.83 33.61
C SER A 269 -4.55 -15.00 34.80
N ALA A 270 -5.31 -15.64 35.69
CA ALA A 270 -5.76 -15.12 36.98
C ALA A 270 -5.61 -16.25 38.01
#